data_AF-A0A1B1A1G6-F1
#
_entry.id   AF-A0A1B1A1G6-F1
#
_cell.length_a   1.000
_cell.length_b   1.000
_cell.length_c   1.000
_cell.angle_alpha   90.00
_cell.angle_beta   90.00
_cell.angle_gamma   90.00
#
_symmetry.space_group_name_H-M   'P 1'
#
loop_
_entity.id
_entity.type
_entity.pdbx_description
1 polymer ?
#
loop_
_entity_poly.entity_id
_entity_poly.type
_entity_poly.pdbx_seq_one_letter_code
_entity_poly.pdbx_strand_id
1 'polypeptide(L)'
;MGGGPEALVLYYNANVPVHPAGELRGAYAVTNLTVCNGACLQTEDVLGALAHGFSRVFLELSPDIRLIHRQLNLVEDIAACSGLDGTVALFHSENALAVLLEEPVTEETMLILPQEPQDRAEANAGYVTISEGCTLCQHCIWSCPSDAIHLGEQGDTLEIRDRHCTGCGLCASACPERVLAILPLPAAQRSA
;
A
#
# COMPACT_ATOMS: atom_id res chain seq x y z
N MET A 1 34.45 -15.38 -9.26
CA MET A 1 33.04 -15.49 -9.66
C MET A 1 32.25 -15.06 -8.43
N GLY A 2 32.01 -13.78 -8.14
CA GLY A 2 31.48 -12.71 -8.98
C GLY A 2 30.19 -12.24 -8.31
N GLY A 3 30.26 -11.91 -7.02
CA GLY A 3 29.11 -11.55 -6.17
C GLY A 3 28.66 -10.13 -6.48
N GLY A 4 27.85 -9.98 -7.53
CA GLY A 4 27.07 -8.78 -7.77
C GLY A 4 25.87 -8.72 -6.82
N PRO A 5 25.20 -7.56 -6.71
CA PRO A 5 24.00 -7.44 -5.89
C PRO A 5 22.87 -8.34 -6.42
N GLU A 6 22.29 -9.13 -5.53
CA GLU A 6 21.17 -10.04 -5.77
C GLU A 6 19.83 -9.30 -5.81
N ALA A 7 19.72 -8.15 -5.12
CA ALA A 7 18.49 -7.36 -5.08
C ALA A 7 18.70 -5.88 -5.38
N LEU A 8 17.69 -5.24 -5.97
CA LEU A 8 17.61 -3.79 -6.18
C LEU A 8 16.52 -3.20 -5.29
N VAL A 9 16.88 -2.21 -4.47
CA VAL A 9 15.93 -1.51 -3.59
C VAL A 9 15.68 -0.09 -4.13
N LEU A 10 14.41 0.24 -4.33
CA LEU A 10 13.94 1.50 -4.88
C LEU A 10 13.07 2.23 -3.86
N TYR A 11 13.52 3.42 -3.44
CA TYR A 11 12.77 4.28 -2.51
C TYR A 11 12.00 5.35 -3.27
N TYR A 12 10.75 5.60 -2.85
CA TYR A 12 9.87 6.65 -3.39
C TYR A 12 9.99 7.95 -2.58
N ASN A 13 10.42 7.88 -1.33
CA ASN A 13 10.41 9.05 -0.44
C ASN A 13 11.73 9.85 -0.49
N ALA A 14 11.64 11.13 -0.83
CA ALA A 14 12.78 12.06 -0.88
C ALA A 14 13.42 12.39 0.49
N ASN A 15 12.82 11.92 1.60
CA ASN A 15 13.34 12.12 2.96
C ASN A 15 14.20 10.94 3.49
N VAL A 16 14.43 9.91 2.67
CA VAL A 16 15.48 8.92 2.93
C VAL A 16 16.83 9.59 2.68
N PRO A 17 17.90 9.32 3.47
CA PRO A 17 19.24 9.82 3.16
C PRO A 17 19.57 9.58 1.69
N VAL A 18 20.09 10.61 1.01
CA VAL A 18 20.44 10.54 -0.41
C VAL A 18 21.53 9.49 -0.57
N HIS A 19 21.13 8.29 -0.99
CA HIS A 19 22.05 7.24 -1.38
C HIS A 19 22.61 7.60 -2.76
N PRO A 20 23.94 7.67 -2.94
CA PRO A 20 24.51 7.79 -4.28
C PRO A 20 23.96 6.64 -5.14
N ALA A 21 23.53 6.96 -6.37
CA ALA A 21 22.95 5.98 -7.27
C ALA A 21 23.91 4.79 -7.44
N GLY A 22 23.44 3.59 -7.08
CA GLY A 22 24.26 2.37 -7.12
C GLY A 22 25.11 2.14 -5.86
N GLU A 23 24.76 2.71 -4.71
CA GLU A 23 25.35 2.33 -3.42
C GLU A 23 25.10 0.84 -3.17
N LEU A 24 26.20 0.07 -3.12
CA LEU A 24 26.17 -1.37 -2.82
C LEU A 24 26.19 -1.56 -1.30
N ARG A 25 25.16 -2.21 -0.77
CA ARG A 25 25.06 -2.62 0.63
C ARG A 25 24.99 -4.14 0.70
N GLY A 26 26.15 -4.76 0.89
CA GLY A 26 26.25 -6.22 0.92
C GLY A 26 25.75 -6.83 -0.40
N ALA A 27 24.67 -7.60 -0.32
CA ALA A 27 24.08 -8.30 -1.46
C ALA A 27 23.01 -7.50 -2.22
N TYR A 28 22.82 -6.21 -1.95
CA TYR A 28 21.81 -5.40 -2.66
C TYR A 28 22.33 -4.02 -3.06
N ALA A 29 21.75 -3.49 -4.15
CA ALA A 29 21.98 -2.12 -4.60
C ALA A 29 20.79 -1.25 -4.19
N VAL A 30 21.07 -0.02 -3.76
CA VAL A 30 20.05 0.96 -3.40
C VAL A 30 20.08 2.12 -4.40
N THR A 31 18.90 2.57 -4.83
CA THR A 31 18.76 3.83 -5.56
C THR A 31 17.46 4.52 -5.21
N ASN A 32 17.49 5.85 -5.18
CA ASN A 32 16.31 6.67 -4.95
C ASN A 32 15.61 6.92 -6.30
N LEU A 33 14.31 6.63 -6.36
CA LEU A 33 13.48 7.08 -7.46
C LEU A 33 13.16 8.55 -7.24
N THR A 34 13.51 9.37 -8.22
CA THR A 34 13.02 10.77 -8.21
C THR A 34 11.55 10.71 -8.61
N VAL A 35 10.65 10.66 -7.63
CA VAL A 35 9.20 10.61 -7.89
C VAL A 35 8.78 11.77 -8.77
N CYS A 36 8.07 11.42 -9.83
CA CYS A 36 8.16 12.13 -11.09
C CYS A 36 7.08 13.20 -11.23
N ASN A 37 7.50 14.41 -11.59
CA ASN A 37 6.67 15.32 -12.37
C ASN A 37 6.66 14.86 -13.85
N GLY A 38 6.09 13.67 -14.14
CA GLY A 38 5.71 13.28 -15.51
C GLY A 38 6.33 12.03 -16.17
N ALA A 39 7.23 11.29 -15.52
CA ALA A 39 7.82 10.06 -16.08
C ALA A 39 8.01 8.97 -15.02
N CYS A 40 6.91 8.38 -14.52
CA CYS A 40 6.93 7.36 -13.47
C CYS A 40 7.66 6.08 -13.90
N LEU A 41 8.18 5.32 -12.92
CA LEU A 41 8.70 3.97 -13.11
C LEU A 41 7.68 3.10 -13.88
N GLN A 42 8.12 2.49 -14.97
CA GLN A 42 7.33 1.58 -15.80
C GLN A 42 7.80 0.14 -15.62
N THR A 43 6.97 -0.82 -16.06
CA THR A 43 7.30 -2.25 -16.10
C THR A 43 8.62 -2.50 -16.82
N GLU A 44 8.87 -1.79 -17.93
CA GLU A 44 10.10 -1.89 -18.72
C GLU A 44 11.36 -1.54 -17.93
N ASP A 45 11.29 -0.55 -17.02
CA ASP A 45 12.43 -0.15 -16.19
C ASP A 45 12.81 -1.26 -15.21
N VAL A 46 11.81 -1.91 -14.62
CA VAL A 46 12.00 -3.02 -13.66
C VAL A 46 12.51 -4.27 -14.38
N LEU A 47 11.94 -4.58 -15.55
CA LEU A 47 12.43 -5.66 -16.40
C LEU A 47 13.89 -5.42 -16.85
N GLY A 48 14.24 -4.16 -17.16
CA GLY A 48 15.61 -3.76 -17.45
C GLY A 48 16.55 -4.02 -16.28
N ALA A 49 16.13 -3.69 -15.05
CA ALA A 49 16.91 -4.03 -13.85
C ALA A 49 17.12 -5.55 -13.73
N LEU A 50 16.07 -6.36 -13.87
CA LEU A 50 16.20 -7.81 -13.80
C LEU A 50 17.16 -8.37 -14.88
N ALA A 51 17.10 -7.81 -16.09
CA ALA A 51 18.02 -8.16 -17.17
C ALA A 51 19.49 -7.79 -16.87
N HIS A 52 19.73 -6.82 -15.99
CA HIS A 52 21.07 -6.44 -15.50
C HIS A 52 21.59 -7.35 -14.37
N GLY A 53 20.87 -8.42 -14.02
CA GLY A 53 21.35 -9.47 -13.12
C GLY A 53 20.81 -9.38 -11.69
N PHE A 54 19.90 -8.45 -11.41
CA PHE A 54 19.15 -8.48 -10.15
C PHE A 54 18.15 -9.64 -10.16
N SER A 55 18.14 -10.41 -9.08
CA SER A 55 17.19 -11.52 -8.90
C SER A 55 15.89 -11.09 -8.22
N ARG A 56 15.90 -9.96 -7.50
CA ARG A 56 14.74 -9.41 -6.77
C ARG A 56 14.74 -7.88 -6.82
N VAL A 57 13.56 -7.27 -6.82
CA VAL A 57 13.38 -5.80 -6.78
C VAL A 57 12.40 -5.43 -5.67
N PHE A 58 12.81 -4.57 -4.77
CA PHE A 58 12.00 -4.07 -3.66
C PHE A 58 11.61 -2.62 -3.90
N LEU A 59 10.32 -2.31 -3.84
CA LEU A 59 9.80 -0.97 -4.05
C LEU A 59 9.18 -0.44 -2.75
N GLU A 60 9.62 0.73 -2.30
CA GLU A 60 8.98 1.42 -1.17
C GLU A 60 7.58 1.87 -1.58
N LEU A 61 6.56 1.50 -0.79
CA LEU A 61 5.20 1.97 -0.93
C LEU A 61 5.18 3.49 -0.77
N SER A 62 4.61 4.17 -1.77
CA SER A 62 4.45 5.61 -1.72
C SER A 62 3.46 5.99 -0.61
N PRO A 63 3.77 7.03 0.20
CA PRO A 63 2.78 7.59 1.12
C PRO A 63 1.67 8.37 0.38
N ASP A 64 1.79 8.62 -0.92
CA ASP A 64 0.74 9.24 -1.73
C ASP A 64 -0.25 8.18 -2.24
N ILE A 65 -1.48 8.24 -1.74
CA ILE A 65 -2.57 7.30 -2.08
C ILE A 65 -2.84 7.21 -3.59
N ARG A 66 -2.54 8.28 -4.35
CA ARG A 66 -2.73 8.32 -5.81
C ARG A 66 -1.73 7.43 -6.55
N LEU A 67 -0.59 7.14 -5.94
CA LEU A 67 0.47 6.31 -6.52
C LEU A 67 0.35 4.83 -6.12
N ILE A 68 -0.37 4.51 -5.03
CA ILE A 68 -0.54 3.14 -4.54
C ILE A 68 -1.14 2.23 -5.61
N HIS A 69 -2.24 2.64 -6.25
CA HIS A 69 -2.87 1.82 -7.30
C HIS A 69 -1.91 1.54 -8.47
N ARG A 70 -1.09 2.52 -8.83
CA ARG A 70 -0.08 2.36 -9.88
C ARG A 70 1.02 1.37 -9.46
N GLN A 71 1.46 1.43 -8.21
CA GLN A 71 2.48 0.50 -7.68
C GLN A 71 1.95 -0.93 -7.58
N LEU A 72 0.67 -1.11 -7.22
CA LEU A 72 0.03 -2.43 -7.21
C LEU A 72 -0.08 -3.01 -8.63
N ASN A 73 -0.60 -2.22 -9.58
CA ASN A 73 -0.70 -2.65 -10.98
C ASN A 73 0.68 -2.98 -11.58
N LEU A 74 1.72 -2.21 -11.25
CA LEU A 74 3.09 -2.50 -11.68
C LEU A 74 3.57 -3.89 -11.21
N VAL A 75 3.28 -4.26 -9.96
CA VAL A 75 3.64 -5.58 -9.43
C VAL A 75 2.85 -6.68 -10.13
N GLU A 76 1.55 -6.47 -10.38
CA GLU A 76 0.70 -7.40 -11.11
C GLU A 76 1.16 -7.60 -12.57
N ASP A 77 1.50 -6.51 -13.27
CA ASP A 77 2.02 -6.53 -14.64
C ASP A 77 3.34 -7.31 -14.75
N ILE A 78 4.21 -7.20 -13.73
CA ILE A 78 5.46 -7.94 -13.67
C ILE A 78 5.21 -9.40 -13.34
N ALA A 79 4.32 -9.71 -12.39
CA ALA A 79 3.94 -11.08 -12.07
C ALA A 79 3.30 -11.81 -13.27
N ALA A 80 2.59 -11.07 -14.14
CA ALA A 80 2.06 -11.63 -15.39
C ALA A 80 3.16 -12.11 -16.37
N CYS A 81 4.41 -11.65 -16.21
CA CYS A 81 5.55 -12.16 -16.96
C CYS A 81 6.01 -13.49 -16.35
N SER A 82 5.89 -14.58 -17.11
CA SER A 82 6.20 -15.93 -16.64
C SER A 82 7.60 -16.04 -16.03
N GLY A 83 7.67 -16.48 -14.77
CA GLY A 83 8.91 -16.68 -14.04
C GLY A 83 9.37 -15.50 -13.18
N LEU A 84 8.57 -14.44 -13.06
CA LEU A 84 8.86 -13.27 -12.21
C LEU A 84 7.95 -13.18 -10.97
N ASP A 85 7.20 -14.23 -10.65
CA ASP A 85 6.39 -14.32 -9.44
C ASP A 85 7.26 -14.13 -8.18
N GLY A 86 6.87 -13.19 -7.31
CA GLY A 86 7.62 -12.88 -6.09
C GLY A 86 8.98 -12.21 -6.30
N THR A 87 9.34 -11.90 -7.56
CA THR A 87 10.58 -11.20 -7.90
C THR A 87 10.50 -9.72 -7.56
N VAL A 88 9.29 -9.15 -7.52
CA VAL A 88 9.05 -7.77 -7.13
C VAL A 88 8.15 -7.73 -5.90
N ALA A 89 8.58 -7.01 -4.87
CA ALA A 89 7.82 -6.88 -3.62
C ALA A 89 7.75 -5.42 -3.16
N LEU A 90 6.63 -5.08 -2.54
CA LEU A 90 6.41 -3.78 -1.92
C LEU A 90 6.80 -3.82 -0.44
N PHE A 91 7.40 -2.75 0.08
CA PHE A 91 7.68 -2.58 1.50
C PHE A 91 7.35 -1.17 1.99
N HIS A 92 7.09 -0.99 3.28
CA HIS A 92 6.72 0.32 3.84
C HIS A 92 7.57 0.76 5.03
N SER A 93 8.63 0.01 5.37
CA SER A 93 9.59 0.37 6.43
C SER A 93 10.94 -0.33 6.24
N GLU A 94 12.00 0.22 6.82
CA GLU A 94 13.33 -0.42 6.81
C GLU A 94 13.34 -1.79 7.51
N ASN A 95 12.54 -1.97 8.56
CA ASN A 95 12.39 -3.27 9.22
C ASN A 95 11.76 -4.31 8.29
N ALA A 96 10.72 -3.94 7.53
CA ALA A 96 10.11 -4.83 6.56
C ALA A 96 11.09 -5.19 5.44
N LEU A 97 11.87 -4.21 4.97
CA LEU A 97 12.91 -4.44 3.98
C LEU A 97 14.00 -5.41 4.48
N ALA A 98 14.46 -5.24 5.72
CA ALA A 98 15.45 -6.15 6.33
C ALA A 98 14.94 -7.60 6.33
N VAL A 99 13.68 -7.82 6.73
CA VAL A 99 13.03 -9.13 6.70
C VAL A 99 12.94 -9.70 5.28
N LEU A 100 12.63 -8.86 4.29
CA LEU A 100 12.54 -9.29 2.89
C LEU A 100 13.89 -9.66 2.27
N LEU A 101 14.98 -9.00 2.70
CA LEU A 101 16.32 -9.24 2.19
C LEU A 101 16.99 -10.49 2.78
N GLU A 102 16.57 -10.95 3.96
CA GLU A 102 17.22 -12.05 4.71
C GLU A 102 16.60 -13.45 4.46
N GLU A 103 16.33 -13.87 3.22
CA GLU A 103 15.62 -15.16 3.02
C GLU A 103 16.32 -16.39 3.66
N PRO A 104 15.57 -17.31 4.31
CA PRO A 104 14.12 -17.50 4.22
C PRO A 104 13.38 -17.33 5.57
N VAL A 105 12.10 -16.99 5.47
CA VAL A 105 11.12 -17.25 6.54
C VAL A 105 11.05 -18.77 6.73
N THR A 106 11.67 -19.31 7.77
CA THR A 106 11.57 -20.74 8.10
C THR A 106 10.21 -21.03 8.72
N GLU A 107 9.78 -22.31 8.79
CA GLU A 107 8.58 -22.70 9.55
C GLU A 107 8.63 -22.16 11.00
N GLU A 108 9.83 -22.05 11.59
CA GLU A 108 10.03 -21.43 12.90
C GLU A 108 9.73 -19.93 12.91
N THR A 109 10.09 -19.17 11.87
CA THR A 109 9.75 -17.73 11.78
C THR A 109 8.24 -17.51 11.61
N MET A 110 7.54 -18.42 10.94
CA MET A 110 6.08 -18.38 10.78
C MET A 110 5.33 -18.50 12.12
N LEU A 111 5.95 -19.12 13.12
CA LEU A 111 5.39 -19.27 14.47
C LEU A 111 5.62 -18.05 15.39
N ILE A 112 6.44 -17.09 14.96
CA ILE A 112 6.86 -15.91 15.76
C ILE A 112 6.33 -14.61 15.14
N LEU A 113 5.77 -14.64 13.93
CA LEU A 113 5.04 -13.50 13.40
C LEU A 113 3.92 -13.14 14.37
N PRO A 114 3.79 -11.86 14.77
CA PRO A 114 2.65 -11.42 15.57
C PRO A 114 1.40 -11.76 14.77
N GLN A 115 0.62 -12.73 15.26
CA GLN A 115 -0.64 -13.07 14.63
C GLN A 115 -1.49 -11.80 14.63
N GLU A 116 -1.94 -11.38 13.45
CA GLU A 116 -2.89 -10.27 13.36
C GLU A 116 -4.02 -10.55 14.36
N PRO A 117 -4.34 -9.60 15.26
CA PRO A 117 -5.30 -9.84 16.32
C PRO A 117 -6.61 -10.33 15.69
N GLN A 118 -6.97 -11.58 15.98
CA GLN A 118 -8.12 -12.27 15.39
C GLN A 118 -9.46 -11.74 15.90
N ASP A 119 -9.43 -10.79 16.84
CA ASP A 119 -10.57 -10.04 17.32
C ASP A 119 -10.69 -8.71 16.55
N ARG A 120 -11.05 -8.80 15.26
CA ARG A 120 -11.53 -7.64 14.48
C ARG A 120 -12.80 -6.99 15.06
N ALA A 121 -13.40 -7.59 16.09
CA ALA A 121 -14.67 -7.18 16.67
C ALA A 121 -14.58 -6.00 17.67
N GLU A 122 -13.40 -5.61 18.17
CA GLU A 122 -13.29 -4.56 19.20
C GLU A 122 -12.74 -3.21 18.74
N ALA A 123 -12.66 -2.96 17.42
CA ALA A 123 -12.07 -1.72 16.89
C ALA A 123 -13.00 -0.83 16.07
N ASN A 124 -14.32 -1.04 16.06
CA ASN A 124 -15.24 -0.04 15.51
C ASN A 124 -15.39 1.10 16.52
N ALA A 125 -14.39 1.99 16.59
CA ALA A 125 -14.41 3.16 17.47
C ALA A 125 -15.39 4.26 16.97
N GLY A 126 -15.89 4.15 15.75
CA GLY A 126 -16.80 5.11 15.16
C GLY A 126 -17.44 4.66 13.86
N TYR A 127 -18.38 5.48 13.37
CA TYR A 127 -19.06 5.34 12.10
C TYR A 127 -18.87 6.60 11.26
N VAL A 128 -18.99 6.47 9.95
CA VAL A 128 -18.87 7.59 9.02
C VAL A 128 -20.22 8.30 8.86
N THR A 129 -20.19 9.62 8.77
CA THR A 129 -21.34 10.45 8.39
C THR A 129 -20.99 11.34 7.21
N ILE A 130 -22.00 11.72 6.43
CA ILE A 130 -21.87 12.57 5.24
C ILE A 130 -22.76 13.80 5.47
N SER A 131 -22.16 14.99 5.44
CA SER A 131 -22.89 16.27 5.52
C SER A 131 -23.31 16.77 4.13
N GLU A 132 -24.09 17.85 4.11
CA GLU A 132 -24.42 18.56 2.87
C GLU A 132 -23.16 19.04 2.12
N GLY A 133 -23.26 19.14 0.80
CA GLY A 133 -22.15 19.55 -0.07
C GLY A 133 -21.41 18.39 -0.74
N CYS A 134 -21.89 17.15 -0.60
CA CYS A 134 -21.36 16.02 -1.35
C CYS A 134 -21.59 16.21 -2.86
N THR A 135 -20.52 16.13 -3.65
CA THR A 135 -20.53 16.27 -5.11
C THR A 135 -20.57 14.93 -5.85
N LEU A 136 -20.68 13.81 -5.13
CA LEU A 136 -20.60 12.44 -5.67
C LEU A 136 -19.33 12.19 -6.50
N CYS A 137 -18.20 12.79 -6.11
CA CYS A 137 -16.89 12.58 -6.77
C CYS A 137 -16.26 11.20 -6.51
N GLN A 138 -16.92 10.35 -5.71
CA GLN A 138 -16.60 8.95 -5.43
C GLN A 138 -15.24 8.66 -4.78
N HIS A 139 -14.44 9.67 -4.42
CA HIS A 139 -13.14 9.45 -3.76
C HIS A 139 -13.25 8.63 -2.47
N CYS A 140 -14.32 8.84 -1.70
CA CYS A 140 -14.59 8.08 -0.48
C CYS A 140 -14.78 6.59 -0.73
N ILE A 141 -15.41 6.20 -1.85
CA ILE A 141 -15.61 4.80 -2.27
C ILE A 141 -14.25 4.15 -2.52
N TRP A 142 -13.43 4.76 -3.38
CA TRP A 142 -12.10 4.26 -3.72
C TRP A 142 -11.14 4.19 -2.53
N SER A 143 -11.31 5.07 -1.56
CA SER A 143 -10.48 5.10 -0.35
C SER A 143 -10.95 4.14 0.75
N CYS A 144 -12.10 3.47 0.61
CA CYS A 144 -12.68 2.66 1.67
C CYS A 144 -12.19 1.20 1.56
N PRO A 145 -11.27 0.74 2.42
CA PRO A 145 -10.71 -0.61 2.33
C PRO A 145 -11.71 -1.71 2.71
N SER A 146 -12.79 -1.34 3.41
CA SER A 146 -13.81 -2.28 3.88
C SER A 146 -15.09 -2.26 3.05
N ASP A 147 -15.12 -1.52 1.93
CA ASP A 147 -16.31 -1.39 1.07
C ASP A 147 -17.57 -0.93 1.84
N ALA A 148 -17.37 -0.03 2.80
CA ALA A 148 -18.44 0.49 3.65
C ALA A 148 -19.23 1.63 3.01
N ILE A 149 -18.71 2.28 1.97
CA ILE A 149 -19.36 3.40 1.26
C ILE A 149 -19.53 3.01 -0.20
N HIS A 150 -20.76 3.08 -0.70
CA HIS A 150 -21.10 2.73 -2.07
C HIS A 150 -22.10 3.73 -2.67
N LEU A 151 -22.30 3.68 -3.98
CA LEU A 151 -23.39 4.42 -4.63
C LEU A 151 -24.71 3.72 -4.33
N GLY A 152 -25.74 4.50 -3.99
CA GLY A 152 -27.10 3.98 -3.89
C GLY A 152 -27.61 3.44 -5.23
N GLU A 153 -28.70 2.68 -5.20
CA GLU A 153 -29.22 1.97 -6.39
C GLU A 153 -29.47 2.87 -7.60
N GLN A 154 -29.83 4.14 -7.36
CA GLN A 154 -30.10 5.13 -8.41
C GLN A 154 -28.84 5.93 -8.81
N GLY A 155 -27.71 5.74 -8.13
CA GLY A 155 -26.44 6.43 -8.38
C GLY A 155 -26.45 7.93 -8.04
N ASP A 156 -27.49 8.42 -7.37
CA ASP A 156 -27.71 9.83 -7.02
C ASP A 156 -27.30 10.17 -5.58
N THR A 157 -26.94 9.16 -4.79
CA THR A 157 -26.62 9.28 -3.37
C THR A 157 -25.50 8.32 -3.00
N LEU A 158 -24.81 8.62 -1.91
CA LEU A 158 -23.92 7.67 -1.25
C LEU A 158 -24.67 6.97 -0.14
N GLU A 159 -24.51 5.66 -0.07
CA GLU A 159 -25.03 4.82 0.99
C GLU A 159 -23.87 4.26 1.82
N ILE A 160 -24.13 4.04 3.12
CA ILE A 160 -23.15 3.50 4.05
C ILE A 160 -23.64 2.16 4.58
N ARG A 161 -22.81 1.13 4.48
CA ARG A 161 -23.02 -0.15 5.16
C ARG A 161 -22.32 -0.10 6.51
N ASP A 162 -23.04 0.34 7.54
CA ASP A 162 -22.49 0.54 8.89
C ASP A 162 -21.72 -0.67 9.42
N ARG A 163 -22.18 -1.88 9.08
CA ARG A 163 -21.56 -3.16 9.50
C ARG A 163 -20.15 -3.35 8.96
N HIS A 164 -19.82 -2.73 7.84
CA HIS A 164 -18.49 -2.78 7.23
C HIS A 164 -17.64 -1.56 7.61
N CYS A 165 -18.23 -0.51 8.18
CA CYS A 165 -17.48 0.68 8.56
C CYS A 165 -16.64 0.40 9.80
N THR A 166 -15.32 0.50 9.66
CA THR A 166 -14.38 0.32 10.79
C THR A 166 -14.10 1.61 11.55
N GLY A 167 -14.60 2.75 11.07
CA GLY A 167 -14.27 4.06 11.63
C GLY A 167 -12.84 4.52 11.35
N CYS A 168 -12.13 3.93 10.37
CA CYS A 168 -10.72 4.23 10.09
C CYS A 168 -10.42 5.67 9.62
N GLY A 169 -11.42 6.41 9.13
CA GLY A 169 -11.27 7.82 8.74
C GLY A 169 -10.65 8.09 7.36
N LEU A 170 -10.23 7.06 6.61
CA LEU A 170 -9.63 7.25 5.28
C LEU A 170 -10.55 8.01 4.30
N CYS A 171 -11.85 7.71 4.34
CA CYS A 171 -12.85 8.38 3.52
C CYS A 171 -13.01 9.88 3.85
N ALA A 172 -12.84 10.26 5.13
CA ALA A 172 -12.84 11.65 5.56
C ALA A 172 -11.60 12.39 5.04
N SER A 173 -10.43 11.75 5.10
CA SER A 173 -9.17 12.29 4.56
C SER A 173 -9.19 12.42 3.03
N ALA A 174 -9.83 11.49 2.33
CA ALA A 174 -9.90 11.47 0.88
C ALA A 174 -10.93 12.44 0.28
N CYS A 175 -11.86 12.96 1.09
CA CYS A 175 -12.94 13.82 0.60
C CYS A 175 -12.45 15.24 0.27
N PRO A 176 -12.45 15.67 -1.01
CA PRO A 176 -12.03 17.02 -1.37
C PRO A 176 -12.98 18.09 -0.81
N GLU A 177 -14.27 17.77 -0.69
CA GLU A 177 -15.30 18.66 -0.15
C GLU A 177 -15.29 18.73 1.39
N ARG A 178 -14.54 17.83 2.05
CA ARG A 178 -14.46 17.70 3.51
C ARG A 178 -15.83 17.52 4.19
N VAL A 179 -16.76 16.83 3.51
CA VAL A 179 -18.12 16.57 3.99
C VAL A 179 -18.26 15.22 4.70
N LEU A 180 -17.18 14.47 4.88
CA LEU A 180 -17.17 13.20 5.62
C LEU A 180 -16.51 13.37 6.98
N ALA A 181 -17.13 12.81 8.02
CA ALA A 181 -16.60 12.80 9.38
C ALA A 181 -16.77 11.43 10.04
N ILE A 182 -15.87 11.10 10.98
CA ILE A 182 -16.00 9.91 11.83
C ILE A 182 -16.57 10.35 13.17
N LEU A 183 -17.67 9.72 13.59
CA LEU A 183 -18.32 9.94 14.87
C LEU A 183 -18.22 8.69 15.74
N PRO A 184 -18.09 8.83 17.06
CA PRO A 184 -18.04 7.67 17.96
C PRO A 184 -19.38 6.90 17.94
N LEU A 185 -19.31 5.56 18.02
CA LEU A 185 -20.52 4.74 18.12
C LEU A 185 -21.32 5.09 19.40
N PRO A 186 -22.64 5.30 19.30
CA PRO A 186 -23.50 5.48 20.47
C PRO A 186 -23.41 4.24 21.38
N ALA A 187 -23.42 4.45 22.70
CA ALA A 187 -23.29 3.36 23.68
C ALA A 187 -24.35 2.24 23.51
N ALA A 188 -25.48 2.53 22.88
CA ALA A 188 -26.60 1.60 22.68
C ALA A 188 -26.38 0.54 21.56
N GLN A 189 -25.33 0.65 20.73
CA GLN A 189 -25.08 -0.24 19.59
C GLN A 189 -23.83 -1.13 19.76
N ARG A 190 -23.27 -1.23 20.97
CA ARG A 190 -22.05 -2.00 21.26
C ARG A 190 -22.26 -3.52 21.44
N SER A 191 -23.45 -4.04 21.16
CA SER A 191 -23.77 -5.45 21.38
C SER A 191 -24.94 -5.91 20.50
N ALA A 192 -24.63 -6.43 19.31
CA ALA A 192 -25.51 -7.28 18.52
C ALA A 192 -24.68 -8.14 17.56
#